data_AF-A0A318EC47-F1
#
_entry.id   AF-A0A318EC47-F1
#
_cell.length_a   1.000
_cell.length_b   1.000
_cell.length_c   1.000
_cell.angle_alpha   90.00
_cell.angle_beta   90.00
_cell.angle_gamma   90.00
#
_symmetry.space_group_name_H-M   'P 1'
#
loop_
_entity.id
_entity.type
_entity.pdbx_description
1 polymer ?
#
loop_
_entity_poly.entity_id
_entity_poly.type
_entity_poly.pdbx_seq_one_letter_code
_entity_poly.pdbx_strand_id
1 'polypeptide(L)'
;MRSLFDQYEQEENRLTHALMSSLDKDGTLLRSFIRDFAGLRPGGHRFEVVEQGFPGMTVDSPEEAERRGLPDGCIRDETGWALLIESKITAELSSDQLRRHINTARRYGLEGSSLLVLCVRTGAVRLPDEAQVRHWSELYAWLQRQATVSPWARWCAEYFEIAEAKFKLTEGTLTVFAGIPFDDSEAPYNYAQAKRILGLLRAKVLEDRRLVSRLSADAESAGRLAITGSRGTAVWDFISILRDGTSQMFTQYPHLTLAIHSDALLAYVTVPNGTKPAVRSAIVTDSYEKFESLMARIAANLDTVLATTAPTAQPSVFIVQRHYKSQRSEPIHDARLVFDLRTAVGRGGGVKRQPEWLRAAWEVMRGRRSNLQMQVGVTLPYSTCDVVRSTEVATLVAEIWLACAPLLDAAKQATAPDR
;
A
#
# COMPACT_ATOMS: atom_id res chain seq x y z
N MET A 1 18.73 -19.13 7.37
CA MET A 1 17.64 -20.07 7.68
C MET A 1 16.77 -20.13 6.44
N ARG A 2 16.65 -21.29 5.78
CA ARG A 2 15.85 -21.46 4.54
C ARG A 2 14.37 -21.42 4.94
N SER A 3 13.52 -20.70 4.20
CA SER A 3 12.09 -20.73 4.47
C SER A 3 11.56 -22.15 4.29
N LEU A 4 10.55 -22.55 5.09
CA LEU A 4 9.81 -23.79 4.87
C LEU A 4 9.21 -23.87 3.46
N PHE A 5 9.00 -22.70 2.82
CA PHE A 5 8.44 -22.57 1.48
C PHE A 5 9.49 -22.55 0.34
N ASP A 6 10.79 -22.52 0.64
CA ASP A 6 11.86 -22.47 -0.38
C ASP A 6 12.31 -23.87 -0.85
N GLN A 7 11.37 -24.80 -1.02
CA GLN A 7 11.67 -26.20 -1.40
C GLN A 7 11.90 -26.40 -2.90
N TYR A 8 11.38 -25.49 -3.74
CA TYR A 8 11.47 -25.57 -5.20
C TYR A 8 12.50 -24.60 -5.78
N GLU A 9 13.05 -24.90 -6.96
CA GLU A 9 13.93 -23.97 -7.68
C GLU A 9 13.14 -22.89 -8.44
N GLN A 10 12.05 -23.28 -9.11
CA GLN A 10 11.19 -22.37 -9.86
C GLN A 10 10.35 -21.49 -8.92
N GLU A 11 10.27 -20.21 -9.26
CA GLU A 11 9.61 -19.17 -8.46
C GLU A 11 8.08 -19.37 -8.36
N GLU A 12 7.44 -19.77 -9.47
CA GLU A 12 6.00 -20.06 -9.55
C GLU A 12 5.62 -21.21 -8.59
N ASN A 13 6.42 -22.27 -8.58
CA ASN A 13 6.23 -23.43 -7.69
C ASN A 13 6.40 -23.08 -6.21
N ARG A 14 7.29 -22.14 -5.87
CA ARG A 14 7.43 -21.67 -4.48
C ARG A 14 6.18 -20.95 -3.99
N LEU A 15 5.55 -20.12 -4.83
CA LEU A 15 4.31 -19.44 -4.46
C LEU A 15 3.15 -20.44 -4.30
N THR A 16 3.00 -21.37 -5.25
CA THR A 16 1.98 -22.42 -5.16
C THR A 16 2.19 -23.27 -3.92
N HIS A 17 3.42 -23.70 -3.64
CA HIS A 17 3.76 -24.46 -2.44
C HIS A 17 3.43 -23.69 -1.15
N ALA A 18 3.78 -22.40 -1.06
CA ALA A 18 3.44 -21.58 0.09
C ALA A 18 1.91 -21.51 0.32
N LEU A 19 1.13 -21.36 -0.75
CA LEU A 19 -0.32 -21.40 -0.70
C LEU A 19 -0.82 -22.78 -0.23
N MET A 20 -0.43 -23.85 -0.91
CA MET A 20 -0.91 -25.21 -0.66
C MET A 20 -0.58 -25.68 0.75
N SER A 21 0.65 -25.46 1.20
CA SER A 21 1.07 -25.73 2.58
C SER A 21 0.25 -24.93 3.60
N SER A 22 -0.07 -23.67 3.33
CA SER A 22 -0.90 -22.86 4.23
C SER A 22 -2.35 -23.35 4.29
N LEU A 23 -2.91 -23.79 3.17
CA LEU A 23 -4.25 -24.36 3.10
C LEU A 23 -4.32 -25.74 3.78
N ASP A 24 -3.32 -26.59 3.63
CA ASP A 24 -3.23 -27.90 4.31
C ASP A 24 -3.25 -27.75 5.84
N LYS A 25 -2.52 -26.74 6.35
CA LYS A 25 -2.38 -26.53 7.79
C LYS A 25 -3.58 -25.86 8.44
N ASP A 26 -4.41 -25.15 7.68
CA ASP A 26 -5.59 -24.46 8.19
C ASP A 26 -6.85 -24.83 7.40
N GLY A 27 -7.60 -25.81 7.92
CA GLY A 27 -8.83 -26.28 7.28
C GLY A 27 -9.94 -25.23 7.19
N THR A 28 -9.93 -24.18 8.02
CA THR A 28 -10.89 -23.07 7.92
C THR A 28 -10.49 -22.15 6.78
N LEU A 29 -9.20 -21.83 6.67
CA LEU A 29 -8.64 -21.09 5.54
C LEU A 29 -8.90 -21.83 4.21
N LEU A 30 -8.68 -23.15 4.18
CA LEU A 30 -8.97 -24.01 3.02
C LEU A 30 -10.43 -23.93 2.58
N ARG A 31 -11.38 -24.04 3.52
CA ARG A 31 -12.81 -23.90 3.20
C ARG A 31 -13.16 -22.50 2.68
N SER A 32 -12.58 -21.46 3.27
CA SER A 32 -12.75 -20.09 2.77
C SER A 32 -12.13 -19.89 1.40
N PHE A 33 -10.98 -20.52 1.11
CA PHE A 33 -10.35 -20.46 -0.21
C PHE A 33 -11.27 -21.06 -1.28
N ILE A 34 -11.80 -22.26 -1.04
CA ILE A 34 -12.71 -22.91 -2.00
C ILE A 34 -13.99 -22.07 -2.19
N ARG A 35 -14.61 -21.62 -1.10
CA ARG A 35 -15.91 -20.93 -1.14
C ARG A 35 -15.82 -19.48 -1.57
N ASP A 36 -14.96 -18.71 -0.92
CA ASP A 36 -14.93 -17.25 -1.01
C ASP A 36 -13.94 -16.77 -2.08
N PHE A 37 -12.81 -17.47 -2.25
CA PHE A 37 -11.85 -17.13 -3.29
C PHE A 37 -12.21 -17.81 -4.61
N ALA A 38 -12.28 -19.14 -4.66
CA ALA A 38 -12.57 -19.88 -5.88
C ALA A 38 -14.07 -19.88 -6.26
N GLY A 39 -14.99 -19.49 -5.36
CA GLY A 39 -16.41 -19.41 -5.66
C GLY A 39 -17.12 -20.78 -5.77
N LEU A 40 -16.51 -21.85 -5.27
CA LEU A 40 -16.97 -23.23 -5.42
C LEU A 40 -17.63 -23.73 -4.13
N ARG A 41 -18.58 -24.67 -4.27
CA ARG A 41 -19.31 -25.26 -3.14
C ARG A 41 -19.37 -26.78 -3.28
N PRO A 42 -18.25 -27.50 -3.05
CA PRO A 42 -18.24 -28.96 -3.09
C PRO A 42 -19.09 -29.55 -1.96
N GLY A 43 -19.58 -30.77 -2.16
CA GLY A 43 -20.40 -31.51 -1.19
C GLY A 43 -19.60 -32.20 -0.09
N GLY A 44 -18.29 -32.41 -0.28
CA GLY A 44 -17.43 -33.13 0.66
C GLY A 44 -17.07 -32.35 1.93
N HIS A 45 -16.92 -33.08 3.04
CA HIS A 45 -16.55 -32.51 4.34
C HIS A 45 -15.05 -32.56 4.64
N ARG A 46 -14.31 -33.47 4.00
CA ARG A 46 -12.87 -33.64 4.16
C ARG A 46 -12.16 -33.40 2.84
N PHE A 47 -11.20 -32.48 2.87
CA PHE A 47 -10.35 -32.18 1.73
C PHE A 47 -8.94 -32.70 1.95
N GLU A 48 -8.31 -33.12 0.86
CA GLU A 48 -6.89 -33.43 0.80
C GLU A 48 -6.20 -32.43 -0.14
N VAL A 49 -5.06 -31.93 0.28
CA VAL A 49 -4.25 -30.94 -0.45
C VAL A 49 -2.99 -31.65 -0.95
N VAL A 50 -2.77 -31.62 -2.27
CA VAL A 50 -1.65 -32.27 -2.95
C VAL A 50 -0.92 -31.25 -3.82
N GLU A 51 0.40 -31.27 -3.76
CA GLU A 51 1.27 -30.40 -4.55
C GLU A 51 1.88 -31.18 -5.71
N GLN A 52 1.99 -30.54 -6.88
CA GLN A 52 2.62 -31.10 -8.09
C GLN A 52 2.18 -32.53 -8.45
N GLY A 53 0.89 -32.85 -8.27
CA GLY A 53 0.41 -34.18 -8.56
C GLY A 53 -1.01 -34.48 -8.13
N PHE A 54 -1.34 -35.76 -8.23
CA PHE A 54 -2.57 -36.37 -7.72
C PHE A 54 -2.24 -37.31 -6.56
N PRO A 55 -3.16 -37.52 -5.61
CA PRO A 55 -2.93 -38.40 -4.46
C PRO A 55 -2.50 -39.81 -4.88
N GLY A 56 -1.49 -40.34 -4.20
CA GLY A 56 -0.89 -41.65 -4.51
C GLY A 56 0.12 -41.64 -5.67
N MET A 57 0.39 -40.47 -6.28
CA MET A 57 1.46 -40.32 -7.26
C MET A 57 2.70 -39.69 -6.62
N THR A 58 3.85 -40.30 -6.86
CA THR A 58 5.16 -39.67 -6.70
C THR A 58 5.72 -39.33 -8.07
N VAL A 59 6.35 -38.18 -8.18
CA VAL A 59 6.99 -37.70 -9.39
C VAL A 59 8.41 -37.33 -9.03
N ASP A 60 9.38 -37.75 -9.86
CA ASP A 60 10.79 -37.61 -9.52
C ASP A 60 11.33 -36.20 -9.84
N SER A 61 10.64 -35.45 -10.72
CA SER A 61 10.98 -34.05 -11.02
C SER A 61 9.78 -33.21 -11.54
N PRO A 62 9.87 -31.86 -11.45
CA PRO A 62 8.87 -30.96 -12.04
C PRO A 62 8.69 -31.12 -13.55
N GLU A 63 9.76 -31.39 -14.30
CA GLU A 63 9.68 -31.62 -15.75
C GLU A 63 8.89 -32.89 -16.07
N GLU A 64 9.02 -33.93 -15.24
CA GLU A 64 8.21 -35.13 -15.37
C GLU A 64 6.73 -34.85 -15.05
N ALA A 65 6.46 -34.02 -14.05
CA ALA A 65 5.10 -33.62 -13.68
C ALA A 65 4.42 -32.87 -14.84
N GLU A 66 5.13 -31.92 -15.45
CA GLU A 66 4.65 -31.17 -16.63
C GLU A 66 4.39 -32.10 -17.82
N ARG A 67 5.32 -33.03 -18.10
CA ARG A 67 5.14 -34.03 -19.18
C ARG A 67 3.92 -34.91 -18.96
N ARG A 68 3.63 -35.28 -17.70
CA ARG A 68 2.44 -36.05 -17.31
C ARG A 68 1.16 -35.20 -17.27
N GLY A 69 1.27 -33.88 -17.44
CA GLY A 69 0.13 -32.95 -17.39
C GLY A 69 -0.45 -32.82 -15.98
N LEU A 70 0.40 -32.85 -14.95
CA LEU A 70 -0.02 -32.65 -13.56
C LEU A 70 -0.09 -31.15 -13.24
N PRO A 71 -1.13 -30.69 -12.52
CA PRO A 71 -1.23 -29.29 -12.12
C PRO A 71 -0.24 -28.96 -10.99
N ASP A 72 0.06 -27.68 -10.82
CA ASP A 72 0.93 -27.21 -9.72
C ASP A 72 0.33 -27.53 -8.33
N GLY A 73 -1.00 -27.52 -8.22
CA GLY A 73 -1.71 -27.91 -7.01
C GLY A 73 -3.02 -28.65 -7.30
N CYS A 74 -3.45 -29.50 -6.37
CA CYS A 74 -4.72 -30.21 -6.42
C CYS A 74 -5.34 -30.25 -5.02
N ILE A 75 -6.58 -29.78 -4.89
CA ILE A 75 -7.41 -29.95 -3.70
C ILE A 75 -8.55 -30.88 -4.08
N ARG A 76 -8.78 -31.95 -3.34
CA ARG A 76 -9.86 -32.89 -3.66
C ARG A 76 -10.70 -33.25 -2.45
N ASP A 77 -11.91 -33.74 -2.69
CA ASP A 77 -12.68 -34.42 -1.67
C ASP A 77 -12.73 -35.94 -1.89
N GLU A 78 -13.37 -36.63 -0.96
CA GLU A 78 -13.55 -38.09 -0.98
C GLU A 78 -14.54 -38.58 -2.03
N THR A 79 -15.32 -37.68 -2.65
CA THR A 79 -16.39 -38.00 -3.60
C THR A 79 -15.91 -37.99 -5.06
N GLY A 80 -14.65 -37.60 -5.30
CA GLY A 80 -14.07 -37.50 -6.63
C GLY A 80 -14.18 -36.10 -7.26
N TRP A 81 -14.59 -35.09 -6.49
CA TRP A 81 -14.47 -33.69 -6.90
C TRP A 81 -13.04 -33.18 -6.65
N ALA A 82 -12.55 -32.33 -7.55
CA ALA A 82 -11.24 -31.71 -7.41
C ALA A 82 -11.22 -30.25 -7.90
N LEU A 83 -10.44 -29.43 -7.21
CA LEU A 83 -9.96 -28.14 -7.65
C LEU A 83 -8.48 -28.26 -8.03
N LEU A 84 -8.22 -28.21 -9.32
CA LEU A 84 -6.87 -28.16 -9.89
C LEU A 84 -6.41 -26.69 -9.86
N ILE A 85 -5.15 -26.45 -9.54
CA ILE A 85 -4.57 -25.11 -9.46
C ILE A 85 -3.35 -25.07 -10.39
N GLU A 86 -3.37 -24.12 -11.31
CA GLU A 86 -2.27 -23.86 -12.24
C GLU A 86 -1.79 -22.42 -12.06
N SER A 87 -0.48 -22.24 -11.90
CA SER A 87 0.13 -20.97 -11.55
C SER A 87 1.02 -20.45 -12.67
N LYS A 88 0.89 -19.15 -12.97
CA LYS A 88 1.71 -18.44 -13.96
C LYS A 88 2.09 -17.05 -13.45
N ILE A 89 3.38 -16.75 -13.48
CA ILE A 89 3.94 -15.44 -13.14
C ILE A 89 4.55 -14.82 -14.40
N THR A 90 5.52 -15.51 -14.99
CA THR A 90 6.23 -15.05 -16.20
C THR A 90 5.87 -15.86 -17.43
N ALA A 91 5.47 -17.13 -17.26
CA ALA A 91 5.12 -17.99 -18.38
C ALA A 91 3.72 -17.66 -18.95
N GLU A 92 3.57 -17.81 -20.27
CA GLU A 92 2.27 -17.64 -20.93
C GLU A 92 1.34 -18.81 -20.64
N LEU A 93 0.03 -18.53 -20.63
CA LEU A 93 -1.00 -19.55 -20.49
C LEU A 93 -1.17 -20.34 -21.78
N SER A 94 -1.18 -21.68 -21.67
CA SER A 94 -1.43 -22.58 -22.80
C SER A 94 -2.76 -23.30 -22.65
N SER A 95 -3.69 -23.08 -23.59
CA SER A 95 -5.00 -23.77 -23.60
C SER A 95 -4.83 -25.29 -23.64
N ASP A 96 -3.81 -25.78 -24.35
CA ASP A 96 -3.52 -27.22 -24.44
C ASP A 96 -2.95 -27.79 -23.15
N GLN A 97 -2.19 -27.00 -22.40
CA GLN A 97 -1.78 -27.38 -21.04
C GLN A 97 -2.99 -27.51 -20.11
N LEU A 98 -3.89 -26.51 -20.11
CA LEU A 98 -5.10 -26.55 -19.28
C LEU A 98 -6.00 -27.75 -19.60
N ARG A 99 -6.21 -28.06 -20.89
CA ARG A 99 -6.94 -29.26 -21.32
C ARG A 99 -6.26 -30.55 -20.89
N ARG A 100 -4.91 -30.59 -20.93
CA ARG A 100 -4.15 -31.75 -20.45
C ARG A 100 -4.39 -32.00 -18.96
N HIS A 101 -4.36 -30.97 -18.11
CA HIS A 101 -4.64 -31.12 -16.68
C HIS A 101 -6.04 -31.72 -16.42
N ILE A 102 -7.06 -31.20 -17.09
CA ILE A 102 -8.45 -31.68 -16.97
C ILE A 102 -8.58 -33.14 -17.44
N ASN A 103 -8.01 -33.47 -18.60
CA ASN A 103 -8.07 -34.82 -19.15
C ASN A 103 -7.29 -35.83 -18.30
N THR A 104 -6.16 -35.42 -17.73
CA THR A 104 -5.39 -36.25 -16.81
C THR A 104 -6.18 -36.48 -15.53
N ALA A 105 -6.77 -35.45 -14.91
CA ALA A 105 -7.60 -35.59 -13.72
C ALA A 105 -8.77 -36.58 -13.91
N ARG A 106 -9.46 -36.51 -15.06
CA ARG A 106 -10.52 -37.47 -15.42
C ARG A 106 -10.03 -38.92 -15.48
N ARG A 107 -8.83 -39.16 -16.01
CA ARG A 107 -8.22 -40.51 -16.05
C ARG A 107 -7.92 -41.06 -14.66
N TYR A 108 -7.75 -40.20 -13.66
CA TYR A 108 -7.56 -40.56 -12.26
C TYR A 108 -8.87 -40.58 -11.45
N GLY A 109 -10.04 -40.56 -12.12
CA GLY A 109 -11.35 -40.65 -11.47
C GLY A 109 -11.85 -39.34 -10.86
N LEU A 110 -11.24 -38.21 -11.20
CA LEU A 110 -11.66 -36.87 -10.75
C LEU A 110 -12.61 -36.24 -11.78
N GLU A 111 -13.81 -36.79 -11.94
CA GLU A 111 -14.74 -36.38 -13.00
C GLU A 111 -15.34 -34.98 -12.77
N GLY A 112 -15.50 -34.57 -11.50
CA GLY A 112 -16.01 -33.26 -11.09
C GLY A 112 -14.94 -32.17 -10.98
N SER A 113 -13.93 -32.17 -11.86
CA SER A 113 -12.79 -31.25 -11.75
C SER A 113 -13.14 -29.81 -12.17
N SER A 114 -12.74 -28.82 -11.36
CA SER A 114 -12.65 -27.41 -11.73
C SER A 114 -11.18 -27.01 -11.80
N LEU A 115 -10.81 -26.11 -12.71
CA LEU A 115 -9.44 -25.62 -12.87
C LEU A 115 -9.36 -24.14 -12.52
N LEU A 116 -8.57 -23.79 -11.51
CA LEU A 116 -8.27 -22.42 -11.12
C LEU A 116 -6.89 -22.05 -11.64
N VAL A 117 -6.85 -21.07 -12.53
CA VAL A 117 -5.62 -20.52 -13.07
C VAL A 117 -5.28 -19.24 -12.29
N LEU A 118 -4.11 -19.19 -11.66
CA LEU A 118 -3.56 -18.02 -10.99
C LEU A 118 -2.53 -17.35 -11.89
N CYS A 119 -2.84 -16.16 -12.41
CA CYS A 119 -1.94 -15.45 -13.32
C CYS A 119 -1.68 -14.00 -12.90
N VAL A 120 -0.50 -13.47 -13.23
CA VAL A 120 -0.22 -12.04 -13.08
C VAL A 120 -0.97 -11.22 -14.14
N ARG A 121 -1.20 -11.78 -15.34
CA ARG A 121 -1.98 -11.18 -16.43
C ARG A 121 -2.81 -12.23 -17.15
N THR A 122 -4.00 -11.82 -17.59
CA THR A 122 -4.83 -12.64 -18.48
C THR A 122 -4.46 -12.31 -19.92
N GLY A 123 -3.79 -13.25 -20.61
CA GLY A 123 -3.58 -13.17 -22.06
C GLY A 123 -4.87 -13.42 -22.85
N ALA A 124 -4.82 -13.30 -24.18
CA ALA A 124 -5.94 -13.58 -25.08
C ALA A 124 -6.17 -15.08 -25.32
N VAL A 125 -6.14 -15.89 -24.26
CA VAL A 125 -6.22 -17.36 -24.34
C VAL A 125 -7.65 -17.81 -24.16
N ARG A 126 -8.14 -18.66 -25.06
CA ARG A 126 -9.44 -19.32 -24.89
C ARG A 126 -9.34 -20.41 -23.83
N LEU A 127 -10.06 -20.21 -22.73
CA LEU A 127 -10.09 -21.12 -21.59
C LEU A 127 -11.05 -22.30 -21.86
N PRO A 128 -10.75 -23.50 -21.34
CA PRO A 128 -11.73 -24.56 -21.17
C PRO A 128 -12.91 -24.11 -20.30
N ASP A 129 -14.08 -24.74 -20.46
CA ASP A 129 -15.30 -24.37 -19.72
C ASP A 129 -15.15 -24.62 -18.20
N GLU A 130 -14.34 -25.61 -17.84
CA GLU A 130 -14.02 -25.97 -16.45
C GLU A 130 -12.98 -25.03 -15.81
N ALA A 131 -12.38 -24.12 -16.59
CA ALA A 131 -11.30 -23.26 -16.14
C ALA A 131 -11.79 -21.84 -15.82
N GLN A 132 -11.39 -21.34 -14.66
CA GLN A 132 -11.52 -19.94 -14.28
C GLN A 132 -10.15 -19.32 -14.05
N VAL A 133 -10.01 -18.05 -14.43
CA VAL A 133 -8.78 -17.28 -14.19
C VAL A 133 -9.01 -16.33 -13.04
N ARG A 134 -8.05 -16.29 -12.12
CA ARG A 134 -7.93 -15.30 -11.04
C ARG A 134 -6.51 -14.77 -10.98
N HIS A 135 -6.35 -13.62 -10.37
CA HIS A 135 -5.05 -12.96 -10.30
C HIS A 135 -4.33 -13.23 -8.98
N TRP A 136 -3.00 -13.28 -9.03
CA TRP A 136 -2.17 -13.32 -7.83
C TRP A 136 -2.46 -12.15 -6.88
N SER A 137 -2.70 -10.96 -7.43
CA SER A 137 -3.10 -9.78 -6.66
C SER A 137 -4.43 -9.96 -5.92
N GLU A 138 -5.40 -10.66 -6.52
CA GLU A 138 -6.66 -10.98 -5.87
C GLU A 138 -6.48 -12.01 -4.75
N LEU A 139 -5.63 -13.02 -4.98
CA LEU A 139 -5.28 -14.02 -3.97
C LEU A 139 -4.59 -13.36 -2.78
N TYR A 140 -3.62 -12.50 -3.05
CA TYR A 140 -2.93 -11.72 -2.04
C TYR A 140 -3.90 -10.85 -1.22
N ALA A 141 -4.81 -10.13 -1.89
CA ALA A 141 -5.82 -9.32 -1.22
C ALA A 141 -6.77 -10.17 -0.36
N TRP A 142 -7.11 -11.39 -0.81
CA TRP A 142 -7.87 -12.34 -0.01
C TRP A 142 -7.08 -12.84 1.20
N LEU A 143 -5.81 -13.23 1.03
CA LEU A 143 -4.94 -13.66 2.13
C LEU A 143 -4.83 -12.58 3.22
N GLN A 144 -4.65 -11.31 2.82
CA GLN A 144 -4.60 -10.18 3.75
C GLN A 144 -5.88 -10.04 4.58
N ARG A 145 -7.07 -10.25 3.99
CA ARG A 145 -8.32 -10.27 4.75
C ARG A 145 -8.38 -11.43 5.75
N GLN A 146 -7.92 -12.61 5.33
CA GLN A 146 -7.88 -13.81 6.17
C GLN A 146 -6.78 -13.77 7.26
N ALA A 147 -5.76 -12.93 7.13
CA ALA A 147 -4.66 -12.79 8.08
C ALA A 147 -5.11 -12.32 9.49
N THR A 148 -6.32 -11.78 9.59
CA THR A 148 -6.98 -11.42 10.86
C THR A 148 -7.44 -12.63 11.66
N VAL A 149 -7.72 -13.76 10.99
CA VAL A 149 -8.27 -14.98 11.59
C VAL A 149 -7.38 -16.21 11.40
N SER A 150 -6.38 -16.14 10.53
CA SER A 150 -5.45 -17.24 10.24
C SER A 150 -3.99 -16.75 10.20
N PRO A 151 -3.12 -17.23 11.11
CA PRO A 151 -1.68 -16.99 11.04
C PRO A 151 -1.06 -17.54 9.75
N TRP A 152 -1.58 -18.65 9.21
CA TRP A 152 -1.10 -19.23 7.96
C TRP A 152 -1.38 -18.32 6.76
N ALA A 153 -2.55 -17.66 6.74
CA ALA A 153 -2.83 -16.65 5.72
C ALA A 153 -1.85 -15.46 5.79
N ARG A 154 -1.50 -15.02 7.01
CA ARG A 154 -0.52 -13.96 7.24
C ARG A 154 0.85 -14.34 6.72
N TRP A 155 1.38 -15.51 7.11
CA TRP A 155 2.69 -15.98 6.67
C TRP A 155 2.76 -16.21 5.16
N CYS A 156 1.69 -16.72 4.55
CA CYS A 156 1.60 -16.86 3.10
C CYS A 156 1.64 -15.50 2.40
N ALA A 157 0.87 -14.52 2.89
CA ALA A 157 0.88 -13.17 2.34
C ALA A 157 2.27 -12.52 2.45
N GLU A 158 2.89 -12.59 3.63
CA GLU A 158 4.27 -12.10 3.87
C GLU A 158 5.28 -12.76 2.93
N TYR A 159 5.15 -14.06 2.68
CA TYR A 159 6.00 -14.76 1.72
C TYR A 159 5.84 -14.19 0.31
N PHE A 160 4.62 -13.86 -0.12
CA PHE A 160 4.39 -13.26 -1.44
C PHE A 160 5.04 -11.87 -1.55
N GLU A 161 5.05 -11.09 -0.46
CA GLU A 161 5.74 -9.78 -0.44
C GLU A 161 7.26 -9.93 -0.59
N ILE A 162 7.84 -10.91 0.12
CA ILE A 162 9.27 -11.22 0.05
C ILE A 162 9.64 -11.73 -1.35
N ALA A 163 8.79 -12.58 -1.92
CA ALA A 163 8.94 -13.18 -3.23
C ALA A 163 8.92 -12.11 -4.33
N GLU A 164 7.91 -11.22 -4.34
CA GLU A 164 7.81 -10.14 -5.32
C GLU A 164 9.03 -9.20 -5.30
N ALA A 165 9.55 -8.88 -4.12
CA ALA A 165 10.76 -8.07 -3.99
C ALA A 165 12.00 -8.75 -4.63
N LYS A 166 12.02 -10.08 -4.71
CA LYS A 166 13.09 -10.86 -5.36
C LYS A 166 12.88 -11.00 -6.87
N PHE A 167 11.63 -11.20 -7.31
CA PHE A 167 11.31 -11.62 -8.68
C PHE A 167 11.51 -10.53 -9.74
N LYS A 168 11.63 -9.25 -9.37
CA LYS A 168 11.82 -8.11 -10.30
C LYS A 168 10.89 -8.19 -11.52
N LEU A 169 9.60 -8.37 -11.28
CA LEU A 169 8.60 -8.46 -12.34
C LEU A 169 8.67 -7.24 -13.25
N THR A 170 8.76 -7.48 -14.55
CA THR A 170 8.80 -6.41 -15.57
C THR A 170 7.42 -5.84 -15.84
N GLU A 171 6.35 -6.65 -15.71
CA GLU A 171 4.96 -6.24 -15.90
C GLU A 171 4.01 -7.02 -14.97
N GLY A 172 2.98 -6.34 -14.46
CA GLY A 172 2.04 -6.88 -13.47
C GLY A 172 2.62 -7.04 -12.07
N THR A 173 1.81 -7.53 -11.12
CA THR A 173 2.19 -7.59 -9.70
C THR A 173 1.52 -8.79 -9.00
N LEU A 174 2.24 -9.43 -8.09
CA LEU A 174 1.72 -10.46 -7.20
C LEU A 174 0.89 -9.85 -6.08
N THR A 175 1.22 -8.61 -5.69
CA THR A 175 0.65 -7.98 -4.52
C THR A 175 -0.03 -6.66 -4.87
N VAL A 176 -0.89 -6.16 -3.99
CA VAL A 176 -1.55 -4.86 -4.17
C VAL A 176 -1.52 -4.10 -2.86
N PHE A 177 -1.79 -2.80 -2.92
CA PHE A 177 -2.05 -2.07 -1.68
C PHE A 177 -3.28 -2.67 -0.98
N ALA A 178 -3.10 -3.12 0.26
CA ALA A 178 -4.15 -3.76 1.05
C ALA A 178 -4.35 -3.10 2.44
N GLY A 179 -3.68 -1.96 2.68
CA GLY A 179 -3.56 -1.36 4.01
C GLY A 179 -2.12 -1.42 4.53
N ILE A 180 -1.93 -0.91 5.74
CA ILE A 180 -0.68 -0.90 6.48
C ILE A 180 -0.86 -1.82 7.69
N PRO A 181 -0.12 -2.94 7.77
CA PRO A 181 -0.36 -3.96 8.78
C PRO A 181 0.35 -3.67 10.11
N PHE A 182 1.17 -2.62 10.20
CA PHE A 182 2.04 -2.42 11.35
C PHE A 182 1.27 -2.16 12.66
N ASP A 183 1.72 -2.81 13.72
CA ASP A 183 1.31 -2.59 15.09
C ASP A 183 2.45 -2.90 16.08
N ASP A 184 2.25 -2.57 17.35
CA ASP A 184 3.28 -2.72 18.38
C ASP A 184 3.46 -4.17 18.88
N SER A 185 2.63 -5.13 18.43
CA SER A 185 2.55 -6.48 18.99
C SER A 185 2.84 -7.60 18.00
N GLU A 186 1.98 -7.76 16.99
CA GLU A 186 1.90 -8.91 16.09
C GLU A 186 2.64 -8.66 14.79
N ALA A 187 2.69 -7.40 14.35
CA ALA A 187 3.29 -6.99 13.08
C ALA A 187 4.20 -5.76 13.28
N PRO A 188 5.37 -5.89 13.93
CA PRO A 188 6.25 -4.76 14.18
C PRO A 188 6.75 -4.12 12.88
N TYR A 189 7.03 -2.83 12.94
CA TYR A 189 7.54 -2.07 11.80
C TYR A 189 8.76 -2.74 11.16
N ASN A 190 8.69 -2.93 9.84
CA ASN A 190 9.79 -3.40 9.03
C ASN A 190 10.07 -2.40 7.90
N TYR A 191 11.31 -1.90 7.85
CA TYR A 191 11.70 -0.85 6.90
C TYR A 191 11.53 -1.25 5.42
N ALA A 192 11.88 -2.50 5.06
CA ALA A 192 11.77 -2.98 3.68
C ALA A 192 10.31 -3.13 3.27
N GLN A 193 9.50 -3.71 4.15
CA GLN A 193 8.06 -3.84 3.96
C GLN A 193 7.39 -2.47 3.86
N ALA A 194 7.74 -1.54 4.76
CA ALA A 194 7.22 -0.18 4.77
C ALA A 194 7.54 0.55 3.46
N LYS A 195 8.77 0.41 2.93
CA LYS A 195 9.16 1.00 1.65
C LYS A 195 8.31 0.47 0.49
N ARG A 196 8.05 -0.84 0.46
CA ARG A 196 7.18 -1.46 -0.55
C ARG A 196 5.75 -0.95 -0.42
N ILE A 197 5.17 -1.00 0.78
CA ILE A 197 3.81 -0.54 1.06
C ILE A 197 3.64 0.94 0.68
N LEU A 198 4.64 1.78 0.98
CA LEU A 198 4.63 3.20 0.61
C LEU A 198 4.54 3.39 -0.92
N GLY A 199 5.27 2.59 -1.71
CA GLY A 199 5.18 2.61 -3.17
C GLY A 199 3.80 2.20 -3.68
N LEU A 200 3.23 1.13 -3.12
CA LEU A 200 1.88 0.64 -3.46
C LEU A 200 0.80 1.68 -3.08
N LEU A 201 0.90 2.28 -1.89
CA LEU A 201 -0.01 3.32 -1.43
C LEU A 201 0.07 4.55 -2.34
N ARG A 202 1.28 4.99 -2.69
CA ARG A 202 1.48 6.12 -3.61
C ARG A 202 0.83 5.86 -4.97
N ALA A 203 1.07 4.68 -5.55
CA ALA A 203 0.44 4.29 -6.81
C ALA A 203 -1.09 4.31 -6.69
N LYS A 204 -1.64 3.74 -5.61
CA LYS A 204 -3.08 3.69 -5.37
C LYS A 204 -3.70 5.08 -5.19
N VAL A 205 -3.04 5.98 -4.47
CA VAL A 205 -3.51 7.36 -4.24
C VAL A 205 -3.52 8.15 -5.55
N LEU A 206 -2.54 7.93 -6.44
CA LEU A 206 -2.45 8.60 -7.74
C LEU A 206 -3.55 8.18 -8.74
N GLU A 207 -4.30 7.11 -8.46
CA GLU A 207 -5.52 6.78 -9.23
C GLU A 207 -6.62 7.84 -9.06
N ASP A 208 -6.59 8.63 -7.96
CA ASP A 208 -7.56 9.70 -7.73
C ASP A 208 -7.29 10.92 -8.62
N ARG A 209 -8.06 11.01 -9.72
CA ARG A 209 -7.98 12.09 -10.70
C ARG A 209 -8.23 13.49 -10.11
N ARG A 210 -8.85 13.62 -8.93
CA ARG A 210 -9.03 14.90 -8.24
C ARG A 210 -7.68 15.50 -7.84
N LEU A 211 -6.67 14.69 -7.52
CA LEU A 211 -5.34 15.20 -7.19
C LEU A 211 -4.71 15.93 -8.38
N VAL A 212 -4.84 15.36 -9.58
CA VAL A 212 -4.37 15.99 -10.82
C VAL A 212 -5.20 17.24 -11.14
N SER A 213 -6.53 17.13 -11.18
CA SER A 213 -7.39 18.24 -11.63
C SER A 213 -7.47 19.39 -10.63
N ARG A 214 -7.47 19.14 -9.31
CA ARG A 214 -7.63 20.16 -8.27
C ARG A 214 -6.31 20.66 -7.70
N LEU A 215 -5.33 19.77 -7.50
CA LEU A 215 -4.05 20.12 -6.88
C LEU A 215 -2.94 20.31 -7.91
N SER A 216 -3.14 19.90 -9.16
CA SER A 216 -2.08 19.83 -10.17
C SER A 216 -0.98 18.86 -9.73
N ALA A 217 -1.33 17.75 -9.08
CA ALA A 217 -0.38 16.72 -8.69
C ALA A 217 0.26 16.08 -9.94
N ASP A 218 1.58 15.89 -9.89
CA ASP A 218 2.34 15.22 -10.95
C ASP A 218 2.28 13.70 -10.77
N ALA A 219 1.31 13.07 -11.44
CA ALA A 219 1.08 11.63 -11.39
C ALA A 219 2.21 10.81 -12.03
N GLU A 220 2.98 11.41 -12.94
CA GLU A 220 4.05 10.73 -13.69
C GLU A 220 5.41 10.83 -12.97
N SER A 221 5.51 11.66 -11.93
CA SER A 221 6.77 11.80 -11.18
C SER A 221 7.20 10.45 -10.60
N ALA A 222 8.50 10.14 -10.67
CA ALA A 222 9.06 8.90 -10.14
C ALA A 222 9.15 8.87 -8.59
N GLY A 223 8.80 9.97 -7.92
CA GLY A 223 8.98 10.12 -6.47
C GLY A 223 10.46 10.14 -6.06
N ARG A 224 10.75 9.66 -4.86
CA ARG A 224 12.10 9.68 -4.28
C ARG A 224 12.93 8.44 -4.68
N LEU A 225 13.98 8.66 -5.46
CA LEU A 225 14.87 7.59 -5.98
C LEU A 225 15.65 6.80 -4.91
N ALA A 226 16.04 7.44 -3.79
CA ALA A 226 16.81 6.79 -2.73
C ALA A 226 16.37 7.23 -1.33
N ILE A 227 15.83 6.29 -0.55
CA ILE A 227 15.76 6.40 0.91
C ILE A 227 17.00 5.69 1.44
N THR A 228 18.07 6.45 1.67
CA THR A 228 19.34 5.91 2.20
C THR A 228 19.18 5.65 3.69
N GLY A 229 19.21 4.37 4.06
CA GLY A 229 19.06 3.86 5.43
C GLY A 229 18.45 2.45 5.38
N SER A 230 18.94 1.53 6.19
CA SER A 230 18.36 0.18 6.35
C SER A 230 17.82 -0.07 7.76
N ARG A 231 17.90 0.94 8.64
CA ARG A 231 17.51 0.90 10.06
C ARG A 231 16.64 2.09 10.49
N GLY A 232 16.04 2.78 9.52
CA GLY A 232 15.17 3.92 9.82
C GLY A 232 13.86 3.47 10.46
N THR A 233 13.27 4.29 11.32
CA THR A 233 11.93 4.09 11.88
C THR A 233 10.82 4.71 11.02
N ALA A 234 11.18 5.17 9.82
CA ALA A 234 10.25 5.75 8.87
C ALA A 234 10.76 5.67 7.43
N VAL A 235 9.82 5.56 6.50
CA VAL A 235 10.01 5.78 5.06
C VAL A 235 9.06 6.88 4.61
N TRP A 236 9.47 7.66 3.60
CA TRP A 236 8.62 8.72 3.07
C TRP A 236 8.90 8.98 1.59
N ASP A 237 7.87 9.45 0.91
CA ASP A 237 7.86 9.81 -0.49
C ASP A 237 7.06 11.10 -0.71
N PHE A 238 7.11 11.63 -1.93
CA PHE A 238 6.41 12.85 -2.30
C PHE A 238 5.76 12.76 -3.68
N ILE A 239 4.82 13.68 -3.90
CA ILE A 239 4.23 13.97 -5.21
C ILE A 239 4.41 15.47 -5.46
N SER A 240 5.15 15.79 -6.52
CA SER A 240 5.38 17.16 -6.95
C SER A 240 4.09 17.82 -7.45
N ILE A 241 4.07 19.15 -7.46
CA ILE A 241 3.00 19.93 -8.07
C ILE A 241 3.48 20.44 -9.43
N LEU A 242 2.61 20.33 -10.43
CA LEU A 242 2.79 20.88 -11.76
C LEU A 242 2.46 22.38 -11.76
N ARG A 243 3.25 23.14 -12.52
CA ARG A 243 2.95 24.51 -12.91
C ARG A 243 3.20 24.66 -14.39
N ASP A 244 2.20 25.15 -15.11
CA ASP A 244 2.25 25.30 -16.57
C ASP A 244 2.75 24.01 -17.27
N GLY A 245 2.25 22.86 -16.79
CA GLY A 245 2.63 21.53 -17.27
C GLY A 245 3.99 21.02 -16.79
N THR A 246 4.76 21.80 -16.03
CA THR A 246 6.12 21.45 -15.60
C THR A 246 6.17 21.06 -14.13
N SER A 247 6.76 19.90 -13.83
CA SER A 247 7.00 19.42 -12.47
C SER A 247 7.92 20.35 -11.68
N GLN A 248 7.45 20.80 -10.52
CA GLN A 248 8.25 21.66 -9.66
C GLN A 248 9.18 20.84 -8.76
N MET A 249 10.36 21.38 -8.48
CA MET A 249 11.33 20.73 -7.60
C MET A 249 10.82 20.70 -6.16
N PHE A 250 10.63 19.50 -5.60
CA PHE A 250 10.04 19.31 -4.26
C PHE A 250 10.85 19.97 -3.13
N THR A 251 12.14 20.22 -3.31
CA THR A 251 12.98 20.93 -2.33
C THR A 251 12.79 22.45 -2.36
N GLN A 252 12.10 22.98 -3.39
CA GLN A 252 11.94 24.41 -3.62
C GLN A 252 10.47 24.85 -3.77
N TYR A 253 9.54 23.92 -3.92
CA TYR A 253 8.11 24.22 -4.06
C TYR A 253 7.26 23.31 -3.17
N PRO A 254 6.08 23.79 -2.70
CA PRO A 254 5.17 22.94 -1.96
C PRO A 254 4.82 21.64 -2.71
N HIS A 255 4.72 20.55 -1.95
CA HIS A 255 4.45 19.23 -2.50
C HIS A 255 3.64 18.38 -1.52
N LEU A 256 3.04 17.30 -2.02
CA LEU A 256 2.35 16.32 -1.18
C LEU A 256 3.39 15.36 -0.62
N THR A 257 3.33 15.05 0.66
CA THR A 257 4.23 14.14 1.37
C THR A 257 3.43 13.03 1.99
N LEU A 258 3.92 11.81 1.81
CA LEU A 258 3.39 10.60 2.39
C LEU A 258 4.52 9.90 3.16
N ALA A 259 4.28 9.50 4.41
CA ALA A 259 5.28 8.80 5.21
C ALA A 259 4.66 7.69 6.06
N ILE A 260 5.34 6.54 6.11
CA ILE A 260 5.02 5.41 6.97
C ILE A 260 6.08 5.37 8.06
N HIS A 261 5.69 5.77 9.26
CA HIS A 261 6.50 5.66 10.48
C HIS A 261 6.21 4.33 11.19
N SER A 262 6.97 4.02 12.23
CA SER A 262 6.72 2.84 13.06
C SER A 262 5.39 2.88 13.81
N ASP A 263 4.87 4.07 14.08
CA ASP A 263 3.70 4.32 14.93
C ASP A 263 2.50 4.93 14.18
N ALA A 264 2.70 5.46 12.97
CA ALA A 264 1.65 6.17 12.24
C ALA A 264 1.89 6.27 10.73
N LEU A 265 0.79 6.44 9.99
CA LEU A 265 0.79 6.97 8.62
C LEU A 265 0.66 8.50 8.66
N LEU A 266 1.45 9.19 7.85
CA LEU A 266 1.48 10.65 7.78
C LEU A 266 1.15 11.10 6.34
N ALA A 267 0.17 11.99 6.20
CA ALA A 267 -0.22 12.60 4.94
C ALA A 267 -0.23 14.13 5.09
N TYR A 268 0.70 14.81 4.43
CA TYR A 268 0.95 16.25 4.61
C TYR A 268 1.12 17.00 3.29
N VAL A 269 0.80 18.29 3.29
CA VAL A 269 1.35 19.25 2.34
C VAL A 269 2.58 19.88 2.98
N THR A 270 3.73 19.73 2.30
CA THR A 270 5.03 20.22 2.80
C THR A 270 5.42 21.50 2.09
N VAL A 271 5.79 22.52 2.86
CA VAL A 271 6.46 23.74 2.42
C VAL A 271 7.95 23.61 2.74
N PRO A 272 8.81 23.32 1.74
CA PRO A 272 10.21 23.02 1.99
C PRO A 272 11.01 24.28 2.41
N ASN A 273 12.19 24.05 2.99
CA ASN A 273 13.08 25.14 3.36
C ASN A 273 13.59 25.94 2.14
N GLY A 274 13.68 25.33 0.96
CA GLY A 274 14.08 26.01 -0.27
C GLY A 274 13.00 26.85 -0.93
N THR A 275 11.78 26.96 -0.36
CA THR A 275 10.70 27.74 -0.96
C THR A 275 11.08 29.20 -1.18
N LYS A 276 10.82 29.70 -2.39
CA LYS A 276 11.06 31.10 -2.76
C LYS A 276 10.33 32.06 -1.81
N PRO A 277 10.92 33.22 -1.47
CA PRO A 277 10.30 34.17 -0.53
C PRO A 277 8.87 34.56 -0.90
N ALA A 278 8.59 34.87 -2.17
CA ALA A 278 7.24 35.26 -2.62
C ALA A 278 6.18 34.17 -2.33
N VAL A 279 6.46 32.91 -2.67
CA VAL A 279 5.59 31.77 -2.40
C VAL A 279 5.39 31.57 -0.90
N ARG A 280 6.47 31.66 -0.11
CA ARG A 280 6.37 31.52 1.35
C ARG A 280 5.52 32.64 1.95
N SER A 281 5.74 33.89 1.56
CA SER A 281 4.99 35.03 2.08
C SER A 281 3.51 34.94 1.75
N ALA A 282 3.13 34.35 0.62
CA ALA A 282 1.72 34.10 0.31
C ALA A 282 1.09 33.03 1.22
N ILE A 283 1.85 31.99 1.59
CA ILE A 283 1.38 30.92 2.49
C ILE A 283 1.33 31.37 3.95
N VAL A 284 2.40 32.02 4.43
CA VAL A 284 2.56 32.47 5.82
C VAL A 284 1.82 33.79 6.06
N THR A 285 1.41 34.46 4.97
CA THR A 285 0.71 35.75 4.95
C THR A 285 1.46 36.91 5.63
N ASP A 286 1.00 38.12 5.37
CA ASP A 286 1.55 39.38 5.89
C ASP A 286 1.05 39.72 7.31
N SER A 287 -0.05 39.12 7.76
CA SER A 287 -0.59 39.24 9.11
C SER A 287 -0.90 37.87 9.72
N TYR A 288 -0.91 37.79 11.06
CA TYR A 288 -1.24 36.57 11.78
C TYR A 288 -2.71 36.17 11.57
N GLU A 289 -3.62 37.14 11.49
CA GLU A 289 -5.06 36.92 11.34
C GLU A 289 -5.39 36.23 10.02
N LYS A 290 -4.72 36.63 8.93
CA LYS A 290 -4.88 35.96 7.63
C LYS A 290 -4.32 34.53 7.66
N PHE A 291 -3.20 34.32 8.36
CA PHE A 291 -2.61 32.99 8.52
C PHE A 291 -3.52 32.09 9.35
N GLU A 292 -4.05 32.60 10.47
CA GLU A 292 -5.00 31.92 11.32
C GLU A 292 -6.29 31.57 10.55
N SER A 293 -6.82 32.50 9.75
CA SER A 293 -8.00 32.23 8.91
C SER A 293 -7.73 31.13 7.87
N LEU A 294 -6.57 31.16 7.20
CA LEU A 294 -6.16 30.10 6.26
C LEU A 294 -6.11 28.73 6.96
N MET A 295 -5.49 28.69 8.14
CA MET A 295 -5.32 27.46 8.91
C MET A 295 -6.64 26.97 9.52
N ALA A 296 -7.53 27.87 9.94
CA ALA A 296 -8.87 27.53 10.42
C ALA A 296 -9.74 26.94 9.29
N ARG A 297 -9.61 27.45 8.06
CA ARG A 297 -10.28 26.87 6.88
C ARG A 297 -9.80 25.44 6.61
N ILE A 298 -8.49 25.20 6.68
CA ILE A 298 -7.92 23.86 6.50
C ILE A 298 -8.41 22.92 7.62
N ALA A 299 -8.40 23.39 8.87
CA ALA A 299 -8.91 22.62 10.01
C ALA A 299 -10.37 22.21 9.82
N ALA A 300 -11.24 23.13 9.35
CA ALA A 300 -12.64 22.83 9.08
C ALA A 300 -12.83 21.80 7.96
N ASN A 301 -12.04 21.90 6.88
CA ASN A 301 -12.05 20.90 5.82
C ASN A 301 -11.60 19.52 6.34
N LEU A 302 -10.53 19.47 7.14
CA LEU A 302 -10.01 18.24 7.73
C LEU A 302 -11.02 17.62 8.70
N ASP A 303 -11.66 18.40 9.57
CA ASP A 303 -12.73 17.90 10.45
C ASP A 303 -13.84 17.20 9.66
N THR A 304 -14.21 17.76 8.50
CA THR A 304 -15.27 17.22 7.64
C THR A 304 -14.86 15.87 7.05
N VAL A 305 -13.63 15.74 6.56
CA VAL A 305 -13.07 14.50 5.99
C VAL A 305 -12.92 13.42 7.07
N LEU A 306 -12.50 13.81 8.28
CA LEU A 306 -12.13 12.87 9.34
C LEU A 306 -13.31 12.40 10.19
N ALA A 307 -14.41 13.16 10.24
CA ALA A 307 -15.51 12.94 11.18
C ALA A 307 -16.06 11.50 11.19
N THR A 308 -16.19 10.88 10.02
CA THR A 308 -16.75 9.53 9.89
C THR A 308 -15.67 8.45 9.73
N THR A 309 -14.63 8.76 8.97
CA THR A 309 -13.68 7.75 8.47
C THR A 309 -12.49 7.57 9.40
N ALA A 310 -12.08 8.62 10.13
CA ALA A 310 -10.93 8.58 11.03
C ALA A 310 -11.03 9.64 12.16
N PRO A 311 -12.03 9.55 13.05
CA PRO A 311 -12.28 10.58 14.07
C PRO A 311 -11.13 10.73 15.08
N THR A 312 -10.32 9.69 15.26
CA THR A 312 -9.15 9.64 16.13
C THR A 312 -7.87 10.17 15.48
N ALA A 313 -7.92 10.52 14.19
CA ALA A 313 -6.79 11.10 13.49
C ALA A 313 -6.44 12.49 14.03
N GLN A 314 -5.19 12.91 13.79
CA GLN A 314 -4.63 14.13 14.35
C GLN A 314 -4.27 15.13 13.23
N PRO A 315 -5.18 16.07 12.89
CA PRO A 315 -4.86 17.25 12.10
C PRO A 315 -3.72 18.01 12.76
N SER A 316 -2.58 18.11 12.08
CA SER A 316 -1.34 18.57 12.71
C SER A 316 -0.63 19.61 11.84
N VAL A 317 0.03 20.53 12.52
CA VAL A 317 1.07 21.37 11.94
C VAL A 317 2.41 20.89 12.49
N PHE A 318 3.37 20.69 11.60
CA PHE A 318 4.71 20.24 11.94
C PHE A 318 5.73 21.22 11.37
N ILE A 319 6.56 21.80 12.23
CA ILE A 319 7.68 22.66 11.86
C ILE A 319 8.97 22.02 12.35
N VAL A 320 9.98 21.99 11.49
CA VAL A 320 11.26 21.39 11.83
C VAL A 320 12.43 22.16 11.23
N GLN A 321 13.49 22.24 12.02
CA GLN A 321 14.84 22.55 11.55
C GLN A 321 15.70 21.30 11.71
N ARG A 322 16.45 20.96 10.66
CA ARG A 322 17.41 19.86 10.68
C ARG A 322 18.70 20.29 9.99
N HIS A 323 19.82 19.75 10.47
CA HIS A 323 21.08 19.78 9.73
C HIS A 323 21.62 18.35 9.56
N TYR A 324 22.50 18.19 8.58
CA TYR A 324 23.07 16.89 8.21
C TYR A 324 24.59 16.99 8.28
N LYS A 325 25.23 16.05 8.98
CA LYS A 325 26.70 15.94 9.01
C LYS A 325 27.29 15.60 7.63
N SER A 326 26.53 14.85 6.83
CA SER A 326 26.80 14.54 5.42
C SER A 326 25.47 14.27 4.72
N GLN A 327 25.44 14.28 3.37
CA GLN A 327 24.22 13.99 2.61
C GLN A 327 23.57 12.63 2.93
N ARG A 328 24.32 11.69 3.50
CA ARG A 328 23.86 10.32 3.82
C ARG A 328 23.65 10.07 5.32
N SER A 329 23.93 11.06 6.17
CA SER A 329 23.77 10.92 7.62
C SER A 329 22.30 11.07 8.04
N GLU A 330 21.94 10.47 9.18
CA GLU A 330 20.67 10.79 9.83
C GLU A 330 20.60 12.30 10.15
N PRO A 331 19.41 12.91 10.02
CA PRO A 331 19.23 14.31 10.36
C PRO A 331 19.43 14.52 11.86
N ILE A 332 20.14 15.59 12.22
CA ILE A 332 20.15 16.11 13.58
C ILE A 332 19.05 17.16 13.66
N HIS A 333 18.14 16.99 14.61
CA HIS A 333 17.02 17.89 14.82
C HIS A 333 17.45 19.02 15.77
N ASP A 334 17.51 20.25 15.26
CA ASP A 334 17.83 21.43 16.06
C ASP A 334 16.59 21.99 16.76
N ALA A 335 15.44 21.89 16.09
CA ALA A 335 14.15 22.32 16.62
C ALA A 335 13.01 21.54 15.97
N ARG A 336 11.96 21.26 16.76
CA ARG A 336 10.73 20.61 16.33
C ARG A 336 9.54 21.21 17.08
N LEU A 337 8.52 21.62 16.35
CA LEU A 337 7.22 22.05 16.87
C LEU A 337 6.14 21.21 16.20
N VAL A 338 5.32 20.52 16.99
CA VAL A 338 4.17 19.74 16.51
C VAL A 338 2.99 20.05 17.38
N PHE A 339 1.85 20.37 16.78
CA PHE A 339 0.61 20.62 17.53
C PHE A 339 -0.62 20.25 16.71
N ASP A 340 -1.70 19.89 17.41
CA ASP A 340 -3.00 19.65 16.81
C ASP A 340 -3.60 20.98 16.33
N LEU A 341 -3.84 21.07 15.03
CA LEU A 341 -4.34 22.28 14.38
C LEU A 341 -5.70 22.72 14.95
N ARG A 342 -6.55 21.78 15.34
CA ARG A 342 -7.89 22.07 15.89
C ARG A 342 -7.79 22.81 17.21
N THR A 343 -6.83 22.46 18.06
CA THR A 343 -6.64 23.13 19.35
C THR A 343 -6.17 24.57 19.17
N ALA A 344 -5.35 24.84 18.16
CA ALA A 344 -4.85 26.17 17.90
C ALA A 344 -5.92 27.13 17.35
N VAL A 345 -6.81 26.62 16.48
CA VAL A 345 -7.88 27.40 15.85
C VAL A 345 -9.24 27.31 16.57
N GLY A 346 -9.30 26.62 17.72
CA GLY A 346 -10.49 26.59 18.59
C GLY A 346 -11.61 25.65 18.13
N ARG A 347 -11.29 24.52 17.51
CA ARG A 347 -12.25 23.53 16.97
C ARG A 347 -12.30 22.19 17.71
N GLY A 348 -11.38 21.92 18.63
CA GLY A 348 -11.27 20.62 19.31
C GLY A 348 -12.24 20.41 20.48
N GLY A 349 -13.56 20.54 20.26
CA GLY A 349 -14.64 20.51 21.27
C GLY A 349 -14.28 19.89 22.64
N GLY A 350 -14.43 20.67 23.72
CA GLY A 350 -14.04 20.25 25.08
C GLY A 350 -12.56 20.46 25.43
N VAL A 351 -11.69 20.69 24.44
CA VAL A 351 -10.27 21.04 24.65
C VAL A 351 -10.09 22.57 24.63
N LYS A 352 -9.28 23.08 25.57
CA LYS A 352 -8.94 24.51 25.64
C LYS A 352 -8.21 24.95 24.36
N ARG A 353 -8.61 26.11 23.81
CA ARG A 353 -7.91 26.73 22.67
C ARG A 353 -6.48 27.09 23.06
N GLN A 354 -5.52 26.80 22.17
CA GLN A 354 -4.08 27.04 22.35
C GLN A 354 -3.51 27.82 21.16
N PRO A 355 -3.91 29.08 20.94
CA PRO A 355 -3.50 29.87 19.77
C PRO A 355 -1.99 30.18 19.76
N GLU A 356 -1.31 30.06 20.90
CA GLU A 356 0.10 30.38 21.06
C GLU A 356 0.98 29.54 20.13
N TRP A 357 0.63 28.28 19.88
CA TRP A 357 1.38 27.40 18.99
C TRP A 357 1.30 27.83 17.53
N LEU A 358 0.13 28.28 17.08
CA LEU A 358 -0.04 28.78 15.72
C LEU A 358 0.63 30.15 15.54
N ARG A 359 0.60 31.00 16.57
CA ARG A 359 1.33 32.27 16.56
C ARG A 359 2.84 32.05 16.50
N ALA A 360 3.38 31.15 17.33
CA ALA A 360 4.80 30.79 17.29
C ALA A 360 5.21 30.23 15.92
N ALA A 361 4.38 29.35 15.34
CA ALA A 361 4.58 28.83 13.99
C ALA A 361 4.66 29.95 12.94
N TRP A 362 3.74 30.92 13.00
CA TRP A 362 3.72 32.06 12.09
C TRP A 362 4.95 32.95 12.23
N GLU A 363 5.30 33.35 13.46
CA GLU A 363 6.44 34.23 13.74
C GLU A 363 7.75 33.63 13.24
N VAL A 364 7.97 32.34 13.53
CA VAL A 364 9.18 31.60 13.14
C VAL A 364 9.27 31.41 11.63
N MET A 365 8.15 31.12 10.96
CA MET A 365 8.12 30.93 9.51
C MET A 365 8.25 32.24 8.72
N ARG A 366 7.72 33.34 9.26
CA ARG A 366 7.80 34.69 8.66
C ARG A 366 9.19 35.29 8.82
N GLY A 367 9.75 35.23 10.03
CA GLY A 367 11.02 35.85 10.40
C GLY A 367 12.26 34.96 10.21
N ARG A 368 12.16 33.89 9.40
CA ARG A 368 13.17 32.83 9.40
C ARG A 368 14.57 33.35 9.08
N ARG A 369 15.55 32.82 9.83
CA ARG A 369 16.99 32.94 9.55
C ARG A 369 17.66 31.56 9.41
N SER A 370 16.86 30.50 9.39
CA SER A 370 17.29 29.10 9.38
C SER A 370 16.51 28.27 8.36
N ASN A 371 16.98 27.04 8.13
CA ASN A 371 16.43 26.10 7.16
C ASN A 371 15.19 25.38 7.71
N LEU A 372 14.12 26.15 7.93
CA LEU A 372 12.85 25.65 8.44
C LEU A 372 11.97 25.10 7.33
N GLN A 373 11.39 23.92 7.61
CA GLN A 373 10.32 23.31 6.83
C GLN A 373 9.04 23.31 7.66
N MET A 374 7.91 23.55 7.00
CA MET A 374 6.57 23.44 7.59
C MET A 374 5.76 22.39 6.84
N GLN A 375 4.95 21.63 7.56
CA GLN A 375 4.02 20.65 7.01
C GLN A 375 2.66 20.85 7.67
N VAL A 376 1.59 20.72 6.91
CA VAL A 376 0.21 20.74 7.42
C VAL A 376 -0.55 19.57 6.81
N GLY A 377 -1.27 18.83 7.64
CA GLY A 377 -1.93 17.60 7.21
C GLY A 377 -2.42 16.79 8.40
N VAL A 378 -2.33 15.48 8.29
CA VAL A 378 -2.86 14.55 9.29
C VAL A 378 -1.85 13.46 9.61
N THR A 379 -1.73 13.17 10.91
CA THR A 379 -1.14 11.93 11.41
C THR A 379 -2.26 10.94 11.73
N LEU A 380 -2.12 9.70 11.26
CA LEU A 380 -3.04 8.58 11.45
C LEU A 380 -2.34 7.51 12.31
N PRO A 381 -2.48 7.56 13.66
CA PRO A 381 -1.83 6.60 14.55
C PRO A 381 -2.38 5.17 14.36
N TYR A 382 -1.50 4.18 14.29
CA TYR A 382 -1.90 2.77 14.12
C TYR A 382 -2.68 2.23 15.32
N SER A 383 -2.45 2.81 16.51
CA SER A 383 -3.11 2.44 17.76
C SER A 383 -4.59 2.83 17.81
N THR A 384 -5.04 3.79 16.99
CA THR A 384 -6.40 4.36 17.10
C THR A 384 -7.13 4.52 15.76
N CYS A 385 -6.44 4.47 14.62
CA CYS A 385 -7.04 4.69 13.30
C CYS A 385 -7.09 3.38 12.51
N ASP A 386 -8.15 2.58 12.68
CA ASP A 386 -8.26 1.27 12.01
C ASP A 386 -8.31 1.34 10.47
N VAL A 387 -8.77 2.47 9.91
CA VAL A 387 -8.80 2.67 8.45
C VAL A 387 -7.43 2.48 7.80
N VAL A 388 -6.32 2.71 8.52
CA VAL A 388 -4.96 2.50 7.98
C VAL A 388 -4.70 1.05 7.58
N ARG A 389 -5.44 0.10 8.15
CA ARG A 389 -5.37 -1.34 7.86
C ARG A 389 -6.22 -1.76 6.66
N SER A 390 -6.93 -0.83 6.03
CA SER A 390 -7.76 -1.09 4.85
C SER A 390 -7.25 -0.34 3.61
N THR A 391 -7.78 -0.71 2.44
CA THR A 391 -7.49 0.00 1.18
C THR A 391 -8.09 1.40 1.14
N GLU A 392 -9.09 1.69 1.98
CA GLU A 392 -9.82 2.96 2.02
C GLU A 392 -8.92 4.11 2.49
N VAL A 393 -7.82 3.82 3.21
CA VAL A 393 -6.86 4.84 3.61
C VAL A 393 -6.25 5.57 2.42
N ALA A 394 -6.16 4.94 1.24
CA ALA A 394 -5.69 5.63 0.04
C ALA A 394 -6.63 6.77 -0.37
N THR A 395 -7.94 6.53 -0.34
CA THR A 395 -8.95 7.58 -0.58
C THR A 395 -8.86 8.66 0.50
N LEU A 396 -8.73 8.26 1.76
CA LEU A 396 -8.61 9.21 2.87
C LEU A 396 -7.37 10.11 2.73
N VAL A 397 -6.22 9.56 2.33
CA VAL A 397 -4.98 10.34 2.05
C VAL A 397 -5.23 11.39 0.97
N ALA A 398 -5.90 11.02 -0.13
CA ALA A 398 -6.23 11.97 -1.19
C ALA A 398 -7.15 13.09 -0.66
N GLU A 399 -8.15 12.76 0.14
CA GLU A 399 -9.08 13.71 0.75
C GLU A 399 -8.41 14.65 1.76
N ILE A 400 -7.45 14.14 2.54
CA ILE A 400 -6.61 14.96 3.43
C ILE A 400 -5.83 16.02 2.63
N TRP A 401 -5.21 15.64 1.52
CA TRP A 401 -4.49 16.59 0.67
C TRP A 401 -5.42 17.58 -0.01
N LEU A 402 -6.60 17.15 -0.46
CA LEU A 402 -7.63 18.03 -1.01
C LEU A 402 -8.14 19.03 0.04
N ALA A 403 -8.33 18.60 1.30
CA ALA A 403 -8.68 19.49 2.40
C ALA A 403 -7.60 20.55 2.68
N CYS A 404 -6.33 20.22 2.41
CA CYS A 404 -5.18 21.12 2.50
C CYS A 404 -4.92 21.96 1.23
N ALA A 405 -5.75 21.83 0.18
CA ALA A 405 -5.63 22.60 -1.06
C ALA A 405 -5.46 24.13 -0.86
N PRO A 406 -6.11 24.78 0.13
CA PRO A 406 -5.86 26.18 0.48
C PRO A 406 -4.38 26.61 0.53
N LEU A 407 -3.47 25.75 0.99
CA LEU A 407 -2.03 26.06 1.04
C LEU A 407 -1.40 26.12 -0.35
N LEU A 408 -1.77 25.17 -1.20
CA LEU A 408 -1.28 25.10 -2.58
C LEU A 408 -1.86 26.22 -3.43
N ASP A 409 -3.11 26.61 -3.19
CA ASP A 409 -3.75 27.73 -3.89
C ASP A 409 -3.01 29.05 -3.60
N ALA A 410 -2.67 29.31 -2.33
CA ALA A 410 -1.86 30.47 -1.94
C ALA A 410 -0.48 30.45 -2.61
N ALA A 411 0.15 29.26 -2.70
CA ALA A 411 1.44 29.08 -3.36
C ALA A 411 1.39 29.36 -4.87
N LYS A 412 0.29 28.98 -5.55
CA LYS A 412 0.09 29.20 -6.98
C LYS A 412 -0.14 30.68 -7.28
N GLN A 413 -0.99 31.36 -6.50
CA GLN A 413 -1.31 32.78 -6.67
C GLN A 413 -0.06 33.67 -6.60
N ALA A 414 0.89 33.38 -5.71
CA ALA A 414 2.13 34.13 -5.53
C ALA A 414 3.06 34.17 -6.75
N THR A 415 2.77 33.35 -7.75
CA THR A 415 3.65 33.08 -8.89
C THR A 415 2.93 33.12 -10.23
N ALA A 416 1.65 33.49 -10.22
CA ALA A 416 0.96 33.88 -11.43
C ALA A 416 1.59 35.19 -11.94
N PRO A 417 1.91 35.33 -13.23
CA PRO A 417 2.22 36.64 -13.78
C PRO A 417 1.00 37.55 -13.53
N ASP A 418 1.24 38.78 -13.06
CA ASP A 418 0.20 39.81 -12.97
C ASP A 418 -0.52 39.86 -14.32
N ARG A 419 -1.81 39.50 -14.33
CA ARG A 419 -2.65 39.54 -15.53
C ARG A 419 -3.35 40.89 -15.61
#